data_AF-A0A7D4UGC0-F1
#
_entry.id   AF-A0A7D4UGC0-F1
#
_cell.length_a   1.000
_cell.length_b   1.000
_cell.length_c   1.000
_cell.angle_alpha   90.00
_cell.angle_beta   90.00
_cell.angle_gamma   90.00
#
_symmetry.space_group_name_H-M   'P 1'
#
loop_
_entity.id
_entity.type
_entity.pdbx_description
1 polymer ?
#
loop_
_entity_poly.entity_id
_entity_poly.type
_entity_poly.pdbx_seq_one_letter_code
_entity_poly.pdbx_strand_id
1 'polypeptide(L)' 'METLIMHPENKEQLTALKAFAKAMKVKFETNKSPYSDEFVAKIKESERQIKEGQFIVLDPNKSIWENIE' A
#
# COMPACT_ATOMS: atom_id res chain seq x y z
N MET A 1 7.19 3.05 -20.99
CA MET A 1 5.89 3.70 -20.68
C MET A 1 5.80 3.85 -19.18
N GLU A 2 5.31 4.99 -18.71
CA GLU A 2 5.17 5.31 -17.29
C GLU A 2 3.73 5.13 -16.81
N THR A 3 3.54 5.01 -15.50
CA THR A 3 2.21 4.91 -14.88
C THR A 3 1.83 6.26 -14.29
N LEU A 4 0.69 6.80 -14.70
CA LEU A 4 0.10 8.00 -14.10
C LEU A 4 -0.86 7.60 -12.97
N ILE A 5 -0.60 8.07 -11.76
CA ILE A 5 -1.47 7.89 -10.59
C ILE A 5 -2.14 9.22 -10.27
N MET A 6 -3.47 9.23 -10.23
CA MET A 6 -4.27 10.43 -9.97
C MET A 6 -4.96 10.31 -8.60
N HIS A 7 -4.87 11.36 -7.78
CA HIS A 7 -5.43 11.40 -6.43
C HIS A 7 -6.61 12.38 -6.37
N PRO A 8 -7.83 11.97 -6.74
CA PRO A 8 -9.00 12.85 -6.68
C PRO A 8 -9.32 13.21 -5.22
N GLU A 9 -9.53 14.50 -4.96
CA GLU A 9 -9.81 15.05 -3.62
C GLU A 9 -11.28 14.91 -3.21
N ASN A 10 -12.17 14.69 -4.19
CA ASN A 10 -13.60 14.57 -3.95
C ASN A 10 -14.30 13.61 -4.93
N LYS A 11 -15.58 13.33 -4.65
CA LYS A 11 -16.40 12.38 -5.43
C LYS A 11 -16.65 12.86 -6.86
N GLU A 12 -16.71 14.16 -7.09
CA GLU A 12 -16.95 14.73 -8.42
C GLU A 12 -15.74 14.52 -9.33
N GLN A 13 -14.54 14.84 -8.83
CA GLN A 13 -13.28 14.58 -9.53
C GLN A 13 -13.11 13.09 -9.85
N LEU A 14 -13.37 12.20 -8.88
CA LEU A 14 -13.30 10.76 -9.09
C LEU A 14 -14.26 10.29 -10.20
N THR A 15 -15.47 10.85 -10.23
CA THR A 15 -16.48 10.51 -11.25
C THR A 15 -16.06 10.97 -12.63
N ALA A 16 -15.52 12.19 -12.75
CA ALA A 16 -15.00 12.73 -14.00
C ALA A 16 -13.83 11.89 -14.54
N LEU A 17 -12.84 11.55 -13.70
CA LEU A 17 -11.68 10.74 -14.10
C LEU A 17 -12.10 9.36 -14.62
N LYS A 18 -13.07 8.71 -13.97
CA LYS A 18 -13.62 7.42 -14.45
C LYS A 18 -14.29 7.54 -15.81
N ALA A 19 -15.03 8.62 -16.05
CA ALA A 19 -15.67 8.86 -17.33
C ALA A 19 -14.64 9.07 -18.46
N PHE A 20 -13.59 9.87 -18.20
CA PHE A 20 -12.49 10.07 -19.16
C PHE A 20 -11.75 8.77 -19.46
N ALA A 21 -11.37 8.00 -18.44
CA ALA A 21 -10.69 6.72 -18.63
C ALA A 21 -11.52 5.75 -19.47
N LYS A 22 -12.84 5.67 -19.20
CA LYS A 22 -13.78 4.83 -19.97
C LYS A 22 -13.91 5.29 -21.42
N ALA A 23 -14.02 6.59 -21.66
CA ALA A 23 -14.10 7.16 -23.02
C ALA A 23 -12.84 6.86 -23.84
N MET A 24 -11.67 6.90 -23.19
CA MET A 24 -10.38 6.59 -23.81
C MET A 24 -10.07 5.09 -23.87
N LYS A 25 -10.96 4.22 -23.38
CA LYS A 25 -10.76 2.77 -23.27
C LYS A 25 -9.50 2.39 -22.47
N VAL A 26 -9.11 3.23 -21.51
CA VAL A 26 -8.01 2.96 -20.59
C VAL A 26 -8.53 2.14 -19.41
N LYS A 27 -7.83 1.06 -19.08
CA LYS A 27 -8.13 0.26 -17.88
C LYS A 27 -7.72 1.04 -16.64
N PHE A 28 -8.58 1.05 -15.63
CA PHE A 28 -8.31 1.68 -14.34
C PHE A 28 -8.77 0.77 -13.20
N GLU A 29 -8.16 0.94 -12.05
CA GLU A 29 -8.49 0.23 -10.83
C GLU A 29 -8.92 1.23 -9.75
N THR A 30 -9.82 0.82 -8.87
CA THR A 30 -10.23 1.63 -7.72
C THR A 30 -9.97 0.85 -6.45
N ASN A 31 -8.95 1.26 -5.69
CA ASN A 31 -8.72 0.72 -4.36
C ASN A 31 -9.31 1.68 -3.31
N LYS A 32 -10.07 1.14 -2.36
CA LYS A 32 -10.59 1.90 -1.21
C LYS A 32 -9.57 1.97 -0.07
N SER A 33 -8.64 1.03 -0.04
CA SER A 33 -7.55 1.00 0.92
C SER A 33 -6.43 1.91 0.42
N PRO A 34 -5.87 2.79 1.27
CA PRO A 34 -4.66 3.54 0.95
C PRO A 34 -3.44 2.61 0.78
N TYR A 35 -3.56 1.35 1.19
CA TYR A 35 -2.53 0.33 1.08
C TYR A 35 -2.91 -0.72 0.04
N SER A 36 -1.92 -1.18 -0.74
CA SER A 36 -2.08 -2.31 -1.65
C SER A 36 -2.41 -3.60 -0.88
N ASP A 37 -3.09 -4.53 -1.55
CA ASP A 37 -3.43 -5.82 -0.95
C ASP A 37 -2.17 -6.62 -0.55
N GLU A 38 -1.08 -6.48 -1.32
CA GLU A 38 0.22 -7.09 -0.99
C GLU A 38 0.79 -6.55 0.33
N PHE A 39 0.73 -5.23 0.53
CA PHE A 39 1.17 -4.62 1.78
C PHE A 39 0.32 -5.11 2.96
N VAL A 40 -1.01 -5.14 2.80
CA VAL A 40 -1.93 -5.64 3.83
C VAL A 40 -1.66 -7.11 4.16
N ALA A 41 -1.35 -7.94 3.15
CA ALA A 41 -1.01 -9.34 3.34
C ALA A 41 0.29 -9.50 4.16
N LYS A 42 1.33 -8.70 3.86
CA LYS A 42 2.59 -8.68 4.63
C LYS A 42 2.37 -8.31 6.09
N ILE A 43 1.56 -7.29 6.39
CA ILE A 43 1.26 -6.89 7.77
C ILE A 43 0.54 -8.01 8.53
N LYS A 44 -0.49 -8.63 7.93
CA LYS A 44 -1.21 -9.75 8.56
C LYS A 44 -0.30 -10.94 8.86
N GLU A 45 0.64 -11.22 7.96
CA GLU A 45 1.64 -12.26 8.16
C GLU A 45 2.59 -11.91 9.32
N SER A 46 3.08 -10.66 9.40
CA SER A 46 3.89 -10.22 10.54
C SER A 46 3.13 -10.29 11.87
N GLU A 47 1.84 -9.95 11.92
CA GLU A 47 1.00 -10.11 13.11
C GLU A 47 0.88 -11.57 13.56
N ARG A 48 0.80 -12.51 12.61
CA ARG A 48 0.79 -13.95 12.87
C ARG A 48 2.13 -14.41 13.44
N GLN A 49 3.24 -13.99 12.82
CA GLN A 49 4.61 -14.30 13.28
C GLN A 49 4.86 -13.83 14.71
N ILE A 50 4.41 -12.62 15.08
CA ILE A 50 4.51 -12.11 16.44
C ILE A 50 3.80 -13.03 17.44
N LYS A 51 2.57 -13.48 17.12
CA LYS A 51 1.81 -14.41 17.97
C LYS A 51 2.49 -15.78 18.12
N GLU A 52 3.24 -16.19 17.11
CA GLU A 52 4.02 -17.44 17.09
C GLU A 52 5.41 -17.29 17.70
N GLY A 53 5.78 -16.10 18.20
CA GLY A 53 7.09 -15.83 18.77
C GLY A 53 8.22 -15.67 17.75
N GLN A 54 7.89 -15.51 16.46
CA GLN A 54 8.84 -15.31 15.37
C GLN A 54 9.11 -13.81 15.19
N PHE A 55 9.78 -13.20 16.15
CA PHE A 55 10.19 -11.80 16.09
C PHE A 55 11.61 -11.60 16.65
N ILE A 56 12.26 -10.53 16.22
CA ILE A 56 13.51 -10.05 16.83
C ILE A 56 13.23 -8.85 17.71
N VAL A 57 13.96 -8.72 18.81
CA VAL A 57 13.92 -7.54 19.67
C VAL A 57 15.11 -6.68 19.31
N LEU A 58 14.84 -5.42 18.95
CA LEU A 58 15.89 -4.45 18.64
C LEU A 58 16.42 -3.84 19.94
N ASP A 59 17.73 -3.69 20.04
CA ASP A 59 18.39 -2.93 21.10
C ASP A 59 18.13 -1.42 20.89
N PRO A 60 17.48 -0.72 21.83
CA PRO A 60 17.19 0.70 21.72
C PRO A 60 18.43 1.60 21.64
N ASN A 61 19.60 1.10 22.06
CA ASN A 61 20.85 1.85 22.04
C ASN A 61 21.62 1.72 20.72
N LYS A 62 21.15 0.85 19.82
CA LYS A 62 21.74 0.63 18.49
C LYS A 62 20.83 1.20 17.42
N SER A 63 21.42 1.60 16.30
CA SER A 63 20.65 1.95 15.11
C SER A 63 19.90 0.74 14.55
N ILE A 64 18.86 0.99 13.75
CA ILE A 64 18.09 -0.09 13.10
C ILE A 64 19.00 -0.99 12.26
N TRP A 65 19.99 -0.39 11.57
CA TRP A 65 20.92 -1.12 10.71
C TRP A 65 21.85 -2.05 11.50
N GLU A 66 22.37 -1.59 12.64
CA GLU A 66 23.22 -2.40 13.53
C GLU A 66 22.46 -3.53 14.24
N ASN A 67 21.13 -3.51 14.24
CA ASN A 67 20.31 -4.58 14.79
C ASN A 67 20.02 -5.70 13.77
N ILE A 68 20.19 -5.41 12.47
CA ILE A 68 19.82 -6.33 11.38
C ILE A 68 21.03 -6.86 10.58
N GLU A 69 22.24 -6.38 10.87
CA GLU A 69 23.52 -7.00 10.49
C GLU A 69 23.88 -8.16 11.42
#